data_AF-A0A5R9ILV3-F1
#
_entry.id   AF-A0A5R9ILV3-F1
#
_cell.length_a   1.000
_cell.length_b   1.000
_cell.length_c   1.000
_cell.angle_alpha   90.00
_cell.angle_beta   90.00
_cell.angle_gamma   90.00
#
_symmetry.space_group_name_H-M   'P 1'
#
loop_
_entity.id
_entity.type
_entity.pdbx_description
1 polymer ?
#
loop_
_entity_poly.entity_id
_entity_poly.type
_entity_poly.pdbx_seq_one_letter_code
_entity_poly.pdbx_strand_id
1 'polypeptide(L)'
;MEQDSFWQGPQTHPHFHQLCHALYEREVDKLSALPIESAAPLQSKLKSLSHYISRTAHALLNVDAPITIDCQNAGWSARQAAKAPIDDQADAQISKWYQGKHLCLGLVVPVYHQQQGIERIVLDCIDKIDLEKGVIRCNFSGRYTFAQASEGQVLTNNHGFRLLKPNRKTMLAACSGHRWVGKQKLQPQPLELRELLLSTQINWQNFKKV
;
A
#
# COMPACT_ATOMS: atom_id res chain seq x y z
N MET A 1 -4.37 6.64 -44.47
CA MET A 1 -5.23 7.04 -43.35
C MET A 1 -5.91 5.79 -42.85
N GLU A 2 -5.21 5.04 -42.02
CA GLU A 2 -5.79 3.89 -41.33
C GLU A 2 -6.52 4.44 -40.12
N GLN A 3 -7.84 4.33 -40.17
CA GLN A 3 -8.73 4.68 -39.08
C GLN A 3 -8.61 3.54 -38.06
N ASP A 4 -7.64 3.67 -37.16
CA ASP A 4 -7.34 2.67 -36.15
C ASP A 4 -8.56 2.41 -35.27
N SER A 5 -8.92 1.13 -35.25
CA SER A 5 -9.97 0.47 -34.50
C SER A 5 -9.84 0.67 -32.98
N PHE A 6 -10.13 1.88 -32.48
CA PHE A 6 -10.05 2.23 -31.06
C PHE A 6 -11.06 1.47 -30.16
N TRP A 7 -12.00 0.74 -30.76
CA TRP A 7 -13.11 0.08 -30.06
C TRP A 7 -13.10 -1.45 -30.14
N GLN A 8 -12.07 -2.07 -30.72
CA GLN A 8 -12.02 -3.53 -30.87
C GLN A 8 -10.70 -4.12 -30.34
N GLY A 9 -10.62 -4.26 -29.00
CA GLY A 9 -9.62 -5.02 -28.25
C GLY A 9 -10.28 -5.67 -27.03
N PRO A 10 -9.79 -6.82 -26.53
CA PRO A 10 -10.60 -7.90 -25.98
C PRO A 10 -11.34 -7.50 -24.70
N GLN A 11 -12.67 -7.60 -24.73
CA GLN A 11 -13.58 -7.49 -23.58
C GLN A 11 -13.41 -6.16 -22.81
N THR A 12 -14.27 -5.19 -23.06
CA THR A 12 -14.60 -4.14 -22.09
C THR A 12 -15.06 -4.82 -20.81
N HIS A 13 -14.11 -5.20 -19.96
CA HIS A 13 -14.38 -5.99 -18.78
C HIS A 13 -15.36 -5.17 -17.93
N PRO A 14 -16.60 -5.64 -17.68
CA PRO A 14 -17.58 -4.86 -16.95
C PRO A 14 -17.02 -4.38 -15.61
N HIS A 15 -16.14 -5.17 -14.98
CA HIS A 15 -15.48 -4.77 -13.74
C HIS A 15 -14.41 -3.68 -13.93
N PHE A 16 -13.83 -3.50 -15.12
CA PHE A 16 -12.90 -2.38 -15.37
C PHE A 16 -13.62 -1.03 -15.26
N HIS A 17 -14.77 -0.90 -15.94
CA HIS A 17 -15.56 0.32 -15.86
C HIS A 17 -16.11 0.56 -14.46
N GLN A 18 -16.56 -0.50 -13.76
CA GLN A 18 -17.00 -0.41 -12.36
C GLN A 18 -15.86 0.05 -11.44
N LEU A 19 -14.66 -0.53 -11.57
CA LEU A 19 -13.49 -0.12 -10.80
C LEU A 19 -13.13 1.34 -11.08
N CYS A 20 -13.06 1.74 -12.35
CA CYS A 20 -12.80 3.13 -12.71
C CYS A 20 -13.84 4.07 -12.08
N HIS A 21 -15.13 3.73 -12.15
CA HIS A 21 -16.21 4.52 -11.56
C HIS A 21 -16.02 4.68 -10.04
N ALA A 22 -15.87 3.57 -9.31
CA ALA A 22 -15.67 3.58 -7.85
C ALA A 22 -14.38 4.33 -7.44
N LEU A 23 -13.31 4.21 -8.21
CA LEU A 23 -12.08 4.98 -8.00
C LEU A 23 -12.30 6.48 -8.25
N TYR A 24 -13.02 6.86 -9.33
CA TYR A 24 -13.32 8.26 -9.60
C TYR A 24 -14.14 8.89 -8.49
N GLU A 25 -15.23 8.23 -8.08
CA GLU A 25 -16.10 8.71 -7.00
C GLU A 25 -15.29 9.01 -5.74
N ARG A 26 -14.50 8.03 -5.28
CA ARG A 26 -13.67 8.17 -4.08
C ARG A 26 -12.62 9.27 -4.20
N GLU A 27 -11.94 9.36 -5.34
CA GLU A 27 -10.84 10.32 -5.50
C GLU A 27 -11.36 11.74 -5.73
N VAL A 28 -12.51 11.92 -6.41
CA VAL A 28 -13.19 13.21 -6.52
C VAL A 28 -13.65 13.70 -5.15
N ASP A 29 -14.25 12.82 -4.35
CA ASP A 29 -14.67 13.16 -2.98
C ASP A 29 -13.48 13.64 -2.13
N LYS A 30 -12.37 12.89 -2.17
CA LYS A 30 -11.12 13.30 -1.49
C LYS A 30 -10.61 14.65 -1.98
N LEU A 31 -10.57 14.88 -3.28
CA LEU A 31 -10.11 16.13 -3.86
C LEU A 31 -11.00 17.31 -3.46
N SER A 32 -12.31 17.09 -3.33
CA SER A 32 -13.27 18.12 -2.92
C SER A 32 -13.11 18.55 -1.46
N ALA A 33 -12.63 17.65 -0.60
CA ALA A 33 -12.40 17.90 0.82
C ALA A 33 -11.02 18.50 1.15
N LEU A 34 -10.13 18.66 0.17
CA LEU A 34 -8.81 19.22 0.41
C LEU A 34 -8.89 20.71 0.78
N PRO A 35 -8.10 21.18 1.79
CA PRO A 35 -7.96 22.61 2.02
C PRO A 35 -7.34 23.28 0.79
N ILE A 36 -8.04 24.27 0.23
CA ILE A 36 -7.62 24.95 -1.00
C ILE A 36 -6.85 26.21 -0.62
N GLU A 37 -5.52 26.12 -0.62
CA GLU A 37 -4.64 27.30 -0.54
C GLU A 37 -4.45 27.95 -1.92
N SER A 38 -4.47 27.14 -2.99
CA SER A 38 -4.41 27.59 -4.38
C SER A 38 -4.99 26.55 -5.34
N ALA A 39 -5.37 26.96 -6.55
CA ALA A 39 -5.94 26.05 -7.55
C ALA A 39 -4.91 25.09 -8.18
N ALA A 40 -3.62 25.44 -8.18
CA ALA A 40 -2.60 24.72 -8.96
C ALA A 40 -2.39 23.25 -8.53
N PRO A 41 -2.28 22.90 -7.22
CA PRO A 41 -2.16 21.50 -6.80
C PRO A 41 -3.38 20.66 -7.16
N LEU A 42 -4.58 21.23 -7.03
CA LEU A 42 -5.83 20.57 -7.38
C LEU A 42 -5.91 20.30 -8.89
N GLN A 43 -5.59 21.32 -9.71
CA GLN A 43 -5.55 21.19 -11.18
C GLN A 43 -4.53 20.14 -11.64
N SER A 44 -3.36 20.08 -11.00
CA SER A 44 -2.33 19.07 -11.30
C SER A 44 -2.82 17.65 -11.00
N LYS A 45 -3.48 17.45 -9.85
CA LYS A 45 -4.10 16.15 -9.51
C LYS A 45 -5.21 15.77 -10.49
N LEU A 46 -6.13 16.69 -10.80
CA LEU A 46 -7.20 16.46 -11.77
C LEU A 46 -6.67 16.12 -13.17
N LYS A 47 -5.64 16.82 -13.64
CA LYS A 47 -5.03 16.57 -14.96
C LYS A 47 -4.47 15.15 -15.10
N SER A 48 -3.98 14.57 -14.01
CA SER A 48 -3.39 13.23 -13.99
C SER A 48 -4.34 12.13 -13.50
N LEU A 49 -5.52 12.49 -12.97
CA LEU A 49 -6.44 11.57 -12.30
C LEU A 49 -6.86 10.40 -13.20
N SER A 50 -7.29 10.70 -14.43
CA SER A 50 -7.75 9.67 -15.38
C SER A 50 -6.69 8.62 -15.69
N HIS A 51 -5.45 9.09 -15.86
CA HIS A 51 -4.31 8.21 -16.10
C HIS A 51 -4.08 7.26 -14.91
N TYR A 52 -4.04 7.80 -13.69
CA TYR A 52 -3.81 6.98 -12.50
C TYR A 52 -4.97 6.02 -12.20
N ILE A 53 -6.22 6.43 -12.44
CA ILE A 53 -7.38 5.57 -12.25
C ILE A 53 -7.36 4.40 -13.24
N SER A 54 -7.19 4.69 -14.53
CA SER A 54 -7.15 3.66 -15.57
C SER A 54 -6.01 2.67 -15.33
N ARG A 55 -4.82 3.19 -14.99
CA ARG A 55 -3.66 2.37 -14.63
C ARG A 55 -3.93 1.48 -13.41
N THR A 56 -4.55 2.03 -12.36
CA THR A 56 -4.85 1.28 -11.14
C THR A 56 -5.89 0.21 -11.39
N ALA A 57 -6.98 0.52 -12.09
CA ALA A 57 -8.01 -0.45 -12.45
C ALA A 57 -7.45 -1.61 -13.29
N HIS A 58 -6.61 -1.32 -14.30
CA HIS A 58 -5.93 -2.37 -15.06
C HIS A 58 -5.02 -3.23 -14.19
N ALA A 59 -4.23 -2.61 -13.30
CA ALA A 59 -3.33 -3.34 -12.43
C ALA A 59 -4.08 -4.26 -11.44
N LEU A 60 -5.21 -3.79 -10.89
CA LEU A 60 -6.04 -4.56 -9.97
C LEU A 60 -6.69 -5.78 -10.64
N LEU A 61 -7.07 -5.68 -11.91
CA LEU A 61 -7.69 -6.79 -12.64
C LEU A 61 -6.70 -7.85 -13.12
N ASN A 62 -5.44 -7.45 -13.33
CA ASN A 62 -4.42 -8.32 -13.91
C ASN A 62 -3.48 -8.96 -12.88
N VAL A 63 -3.52 -8.54 -11.61
CA VAL A 63 -2.64 -9.11 -10.58
C VAL A 63 -3.13 -10.48 -10.11
N ASP A 64 -2.20 -11.43 -10.02
CA ASP A 64 -2.44 -12.71 -9.36
C ASP A 64 -2.29 -12.54 -7.84
N ALA A 65 -3.39 -12.21 -7.18
CA ALA A 65 -3.46 -12.02 -5.73
C ALA A 65 -4.37 -13.09 -5.08
N PRO A 66 -4.05 -13.58 -3.88
CA PRO A 66 -4.84 -14.58 -3.16
C PRO A 66 -6.09 -13.96 -2.47
N ILE A 67 -6.47 -12.75 -2.86
CA ILE A 67 -7.57 -11.96 -2.30
C ILE A 67 -8.44 -11.43 -3.41
N THR A 68 -9.73 -11.33 -3.13
CA THR A 68 -10.71 -10.91 -4.11
C THR A 68 -10.82 -9.40 -4.12
N ILE A 69 -10.85 -8.83 -5.32
CA ILE A 69 -11.13 -7.42 -5.54
C ILE A 69 -12.64 -7.18 -5.39
N ASP A 70 -13.01 -6.23 -4.54
CA ASP A 70 -14.36 -5.67 -4.53
C ASP A 70 -14.42 -4.55 -5.54
N CYS A 71 -15.09 -4.82 -6.67
CA CYS A 71 -15.17 -3.88 -7.78
C CYS A 71 -16.09 -2.69 -7.48
N GLN A 72 -17.02 -2.83 -6.53
CA GLN A 72 -17.94 -1.74 -6.14
C GLN A 72 -17.25 -0.74 -5.22
N ASN A 73 -16.35 -1.21 -4.35
CA ASN A 73 -15.62 -0.35 -3.41
C ASN A 73 -14.18 -0.03 -3.86
N ALA A 74 -13.75 -0.57 -5.00
CA ALA A 74 -12.40 -0.46 -5.55
C ALA A 74 -11.30 -0.72 -4.51
N GLY A 75 -11.37 -1.88 -3.87
CA GLY A 75 -10.43 -2.30 -2.83
C GLY A 75 -10.43 -3.81 -2.60
N TRP A 76 -9.38 -4.31 -1.97
CA TRP A 76 -9.28 -5.73 -1.65
C TRP A 76 -10.15 -6.11 -0.45
N SER A 77 -10.77 -7.29 -0.53
CA SER A 77 -11.56 -7.84 0.56
C SER A 77 -10.89 -9.09 1.14
N ALA A 78 -10.61 -9.05 2.45
CA ALA A 78 -10.12 -10.19 3.20
C ALA A 78 -10.64 -10.18 4.63
N ARG A 79 -10.73 -11.38 5.22
CA ARG A 79 -11.16 -11.55 6.62
C ARG A 79 -10.19 -10.85 7.57
N GLN A 80 -10.72 -9.94 8.38
CA GLN A 80 -9.96 -9.20 9.37
C GLN A 80 -9.75 -9.99 10.67
N ALA A 81 -8.50 -10.04 11.12
CA ALA A 81 -8.11 -10.63 12.40
C ALA A 81 -8.61 -9.78 13.59
N ALA A 82 -8.78 -10.37 14.77
CA ALA A 82 -9.28 -9.65 15.96
C ALA A 82 -8.30 -8.59 16.46
N LYS A 83 -7.00 -8.84 16.32
CA LYS A 83 -5.90 -7.95 16.72
C LYS A 83 -4.98 -7.72 15.53
N ALA A 84 -4.25 -6.60 15.56
CA ALA A 84 -3.22 -6.33 14.58
C ALA A 84 -2.12 -7.42 14.63
N PRO A 85 -1.68 -7.99 13.50
CA PRO A 85 -0.66 -9.04 13.46
C PRO A 85 0.77 -8.49 13.63
N ILE A 86 0.98 -7.70 14.69
CA ILE A 86 2.27 -7.05 15.03
C ILE A 86 3.06 -7.86 16.06
N ASP A 87 2.38 -8.44 17.06
CA ASP A 87 3.00 -9.17 18.17
C ASP A 87 3.62 -10.50 17.73
N ASP A 88 3.24 -11.00 16.55
CA ASP A 88 3.75 -12.23 15.95
C ASP A 88 5.21 -12.11 15.48
N GLN A 89 5.85 -10.93 15.59
CA GLN A 89 7.19 -10.66 15.05
C GLN A 89 8.11 -10.04 16.10
N ALA A 90 9.20 -10.73 16.42
CA ALA A 90 10.26 -10.18 17.26
C ALA A 90 11.14 -9.20 16.46
N ASP A 91 11.59 -8.13 17.09
CA ASP A 91 12.43 -7.09 16.45
C ASP A 91 13.70 -7.67 15.81
N ALA A 92 14.34 -8.64 16.48
CA ALA A 92 15.51 -9.33 15.94
C ALA A 92 15.21 -10.04 14.61
N GLN A 93 14.00 -10.59 14.42
CA GLN A 93 13.60 -11.25 13.18
C GLN A 93 13.34 -10.24 12.06
N ILE A 94 12.78 -9.08 12.39
CA ILE A 94 12.53 -8.00 11.44
C ILE A 94 13.88 -7.42 10.98
N SER A 95 14.75 -7.04 11.91
CA SER A 95 16.09 -6.52 11.59
C SER A 95 16.90 -7.51 10.74
N LYS A 96 16.89 -8.81 11.10
CA LYS A 96 17.57 -9.84 10.30
C LYS A 96 17.02 -9.94 8.87
N TRP A 97 15.72 -9.73 8.66
CA TRP A 97 15.13 -9.73 7.32
C TRP A 97 15.67 -8.55 6.49
N TYR A 98 15.69 -7.35 7.07
CA TYR A 98 16.22 -6.14 6.42
C TYR A 98 17.75 -6.09 6.28
N GLN A 99 18.48 -7.05 6.87
CA GLN A 99 19.91 -7.24 6.60
C GLN A 99 20.16 -8.21 5.44
N GLY A 100 19.11 -8.80 4.86
CA GLY A 100 19.23 -9.81 3.81
C GLY A 100 19.60 -9.25 2.44
N LYS A 101 20.32 -10.04 1.64
CA LYS A 101 20.74 -9.71 0.26
C LYS A 101 19.60 -9.54 -0.76
N HIS A 102 18.35 -9.73 -0.35
CA HIS A 102 17.19 -9.65 -1.23
C HIS A 102 16.55 -8.26 -1.27
N LEU A 103 17.01 -7.32 -0.44
CA LEU A 103 16.50 -5.97 -0.48
C LEU A 103 16.84 -5.31 -1.82
N CYS A 104 15.81 -4.77 -2.46
CA CYS A 104 15.92 -4.04 -3.70
C CYS A 104 14.98 -2.83 -3.68
N LEU A 105 15.26 -1.87 -4.57
CA LEU A 105 14.37 -0.72 -4.77
C LEU A 105 13.02 -1.19 -5.32
N GLY A 106 11.94 -0.54 -4.89
CA GLY A 106 10.57 -0.89 -5.25
C GLY A 106 9.97 -2.04 -4.44
N LEU A 107 10.76 -2.73 -3.60
CA LEU A 107 10.25 -3.82 -2.78
C LEU A 107 9.15 -3.32 -1.84
N VAL A 108 7.95 -3.89 -1.98
CA VAL A 108 6.78 -3.53 -1.18
C VAL A 108 6.90 -4.11 0.22
N VAL A 109 6.73 -3.27 1.23
CA VAL A 109 6.89 -3.63 2.64
C VAL A 109 5.68 -3.14 3.47
N PRO A 110 5.23 -3.93 4.46
CA PRO A 110 4.22 -3.50 5.38
C PRO A 110 4.82 -2.62 6.48
N VAL A 111 4.14 -1.52 6.78
CA VAL A 111 4.56 -0.58 7.81
C VAL A 111 3.42 -0.39 8.79
N TYR A 112 3.67 -0.63 10.07
CA TYR A 112 2.73 -0.36 11.14
C TYR A 112 2.73 1.14 11.48
N HIS A 113 1.55 1.67 11.78
CA HIS A 113 1.37 3.02 12.27
C HIS A 113 0.18 3.09 13.23
N GLN A 114 0.31 3.91 14.28
CA GLN A 114 -0.75 4.17 15.22
C GLN A 114 -1.00 5.67 15.34
N GLN A 115 -2.24 6.09 15.08
CA GLN A 115 -2.66 7.48 15.17
C GLN A 115 -3.95 7.58 15.97
N GLN A 116 -3.96 8.43 17.01
CA GLN A 116 -5.14 8.66 17.85
C GLN A 116 -5.77 7.35 18.38
N GLY A 117 -4.93 6.38 18.74
CA GLY A 117 -5.38 5.06 19.24
C GLY A 117 -5.80 4.08 18.15
N ILE A 118 -5.88 4.50 16.88
CA ILE A 118 -6.19 3.62 15.75
C ILE A 118 -4.90 3.03 15.20
N GLU A 119 -4.83 1.70 15.23
CA GLU A 119 -3.74 0.89 14.71
C GLU A 119 -4.02 0.50 13.27
N ARG A 120 -3.03 0.64 12.38
CA ARG A 120 -3.12 0.23 10.98
C ARG A 120 -1.80 -0.31 10.45
N ILE A 121 -1.88 -1.13 9.42
CA ILE A 121 -0.73 -1.53 8.62
C ILE A 121 -0.93 -0.94 7.23
N VAL A 122 0.04 -0.19 6.73
CA VAL A 122 0.02 0.44 5.40
C VAL A 122 1.04 -0.19 4.49
N LEU A 123 0.83 -0.04 3.18
CA LEU A 123 1.81 -0.45 2.17
C LEU A 123 2.77 0.70 1.87
N ASP A 124 4.05 0.38 1.87
CA ASP A 124 5.10 1.28 1.41
C ASP A 124 6.09 0.52 0.53
N CYS A 125 7.02 1.21 -0.11
CA CYS A 125 8.09 0.61 -0.89
C CYS A 125 9.44 1.22 -0.56
N ILE A 126 10.48 0.39 -0.67
CA ILE A 126 11.86 0.82 -0.43
C ILE A 126 12.34 1.68 -1.61
N ASP A 127 12.85 2.87 -1.34
CA ASP A 127 13.35 3.78 -2.37
C ASP A 127 14.82 4.17 -2.19
N LYS A 128 15.43 3.89 -1.03
CA LYS A 128 16.88 3.94 -0.82
C LYS A 128 17.34 2.83 0.14
N ILE A 129 18.52 2.30 -0.11
CA ILE A 129 19.15 1.25 0.69
C ILE A 129 20.61 1.66 0.97
N ASP A 130 21.03 1.60 2.22
CA ASP A 130 22.40 1.79 2.69
C ASP A 130 22.70 0.65 3.67
N LEU A 131 23.17 -0.49 3.15
CA LEU A 131 23.43 -1.69 3.96
C LEU A 131 24.63 -1.52 4.89
N GLU A 132 25.61 -0.69 4.52
CA GLU A 132 26.80 -0.42 5.33
C GLU A 132 26.43 0.28 6.64
N LYS A 133 25.52 1.26 6.56
CA LYS A 133 24.99 1.95 7.74
C LYS A 133 23.78 1.23 8.35
N GLY A 134 23.29 0.19 7.69
CA GLY A 134 22.06 -0.52 8.05
C GLY A 134 20.85 0.39 8.08
N VAL A 135 20.67 1.18 7.02
CA VAL A 135 19.57 2.13 6.88
C VAL A 135 18.83 1.86 5.57
N ILE A 136 17.50 1.89 5.65
CA ILE A 136 16.65 1.99 4.46
C ILE A 136 15.79 3.25 4.53
N ARG A 137 15.33 3.71 3.37
CA ARG A 137 14.25 4.69 3.26
C ARG A 137 13.09 4.05 2.51
N CYS A 138 11.90 4.21 3.05
CA CYS A 138 10.67 3.91 2.36
C CYS A 138 10.07 5.22 1.82
N ASN A 139 9.41 5.14 0.66
CA ASN A 139 8.99 6.30 -0.11
C ASN A 139 7.99 7.21 0.63
N PHE A 140 7.09 6.66 1.43
CA PHE A 140 6.09 7.44 2.17
C PHE A 140 6.47 7.64 3.65
N SER A 141 6.83 6.55 4.32
CA SER A 141 6.99 6.54 5.77
C SER A 141 8.36 7.06 6.24
N GLY A 142 9.37 7.13 5.36
CA GLY A 142 10.65 7.78 5.66
C GLY A 142 11.79 6.82 5.99
N ARG A 143 12.76 7.29 6.77
CA ARG A 143 14.05 6.60 7.04
C ARG A 143 13.97 5.69 8.26
N TYR A 144 14.62 4.54 8.20
CA TYR A 144 14.70 3.52 9.25
C TYR A 144 16.14 3.00 9.42
N THR A 145 16.53 2.60 10.63
CA THR A 145 17.89 2.14 10.94
C THR A 145 17.85 0.77 11.60
N PHE A 146 18.20 -0.29 10.88
CA PHE A 146 18.05 -1.68 11.34
C PHE A 146 19.34 -2.39 11.83
N ALA A 147 20.50 -1.72 11.82
CA ALA A 147 21.78 -2.32 12.23
C ALA A 147 22.20 -2.07 13.69
N GLN A 148 21.72 -1.01 14.34
CA GLN A 148 22.16 -0.64 15.70
C GLN A 148 21.10 -1.06 16.72
N ALA A 149 21.07 -2.35 17.07
CA ALA A 149 20.16 -2.97 18.04
C ALA A 149 20.39 -2.48 19.49
N SER A 150 20.15 -1.21 19.78
CA SER A 150 19.74 -0.79 21.13
C SER A 150 18.22 -0.92 21.25
N GLU A 151 17.74 -1.34 22.41
CA GLU A 151 16.34 -1.73 22.64
C GLU A 151 15.33 -0.67 22.15
N GLY A 152 14.43 -1.07 21.24
CA GLY A 152 13.18 -0.37 20.93
C GLY A 152 13.17 0.71 19.82
N GLN A 153 14.30 1.32 19.43
CA GLN A 153 14.32 2.46 18.49
C GLN A 153 14.64 2.13 17.02
N VAL A 154 15.02 0.89 16.74
CA VAL A 154 15.67 0.49 15.49
C VAL A 154 14.70 0.40 14.30
N LEU A 155 13.48 -0.04 14.58
CA LEU A 155 12.49 -0.30 13.53
C LEU A 155 11.40 0.77 13.46
N THR A 156 11.36 1.66 14.45
CA THR A 156 10.39 2.74 14.55
C THR A 156 11.06 4.05 14.21
N ASN A 157 10.49 4.81 13.28
CA ASN A 157 11.03 6.11 12.91
C ASN A 157 10.41 7.26 13.72
N ASN A 158 10.96 8.47 13.53
CA ASN A 158 10.53 9.69 14.23
C ASN A 158 9.06 10.08 13.96
N HIS A 159 8.43 9.49 12.96
CA HIS A 159 7.03 9.74 12.59
C HIS A 159 6.08 8.69 13.20
N GLY A 160 6.58 7.77 14.05
CA GLY A 160 5.77 6.74 14.69
C GLY A 160 5.42 5.56 13.78
N PHE A 161 6.08 5.44 12.62
CA PHE A 161 5.94 4.27 11.77
C PHE A 161 6.94 3.20 12.18
N ARG A 162 6.51 1.94 12.18
CA ARG A 162 7.35 0.77 12.48
C ARG A 162 7.40 -0.19 11.30
N LEU A 163 8.59 -0.59 10.88
CA LEU A 163 8.74 -1.63 9.86
C LEU A 163 8.25 -2.98 10.38
N LEU A 164 7.57 -3.73 9.52
CA LEU A 164 7.21 -5.11 9.76
C LEU A 164 7.85 -6.00 8.69
N LYS A 165 8.21 -7.23 9.06
CA LYS A 165 8.61 -8.23 8.07
C LYS A 165 7.40 -8.58 7.18
N PRO A 166 7.55 -8.57 5.84
CA PRO A 166 6.51 -9.04 4.94
C PRO A 166 6.14 -10.50 5.23
N ASN A 167 4.87 -10.74 5.51
CA ASN A 167 4.28 -12.07 5.61
C ASN A 167 2.81 -12.02 5.19
N ARG A 168 2.19 -13.19 5.00
CA ARG A 168 0.82 -13.25 4.48
C ARG A 168 -0.17 -12.47 5.36
N LYS A 169 -0.06 -12.53 6.69
CA LYS A 169 -0.97 -11.81 7.61
C LYS A 169 -0.80 -10.29 7.48
N THR A 170 0.44 -9.78 7.51
CA THR A 170 0.69 -8.33 7.45
C THR A 170 0.38 -7.75 6.08
N MET A 171 0.72 -8.46 4.99
CA MET A 171 0.43 -8.02 3.64
C MET A 171 -1.08 -8.02 3.36
N LEU A 172 -1.82 -9.06 3.78
CA LEU A 172 -3.28 -9.11 3.63
C LEU A 172 -3.98 -7.98 4.40
N ALA A 173 -3.56 -7.76 5.65
CA ALA A 173 -4.06 -6.67 6.48
C ALA A 173 -3.86 -5.31 5.82
N ALA A 174 -2.66 -5.07 5.28
CA ALA A 174 -2.33 -3.82 4.59
C ALA A 174 -3.13 -3.65 3.30
N CYS A 175 -3.21 -4.68 2.45
CA CYS A 175 -3.96 -4.64 1.19
C CYS A 175 -5.45 -4.41 1.40
N SER A 176 -6.00 -4.89 2.51
CA SER A 176 -7.44 -4.81 2.80
C SER A 176 -7.79 -3.65 3.72
N GLY A 177 -6.83 -2.79 4.06
CA GLY A 177 -7.07 -1.59 4.85
C GLY A 177 -7.55 -1.87 6.27
N HIS A 178 -7.17 -2.99 6.86
CA HIS A 178 -7.63 -3.39 8.19
C HIS A 178 -7.15 -2.40 9.26
N ARG A 179 -8.02 -2.15 10.25
CA ARG A 179 -7.77 -1.20 11.34
C ARG A 179 -8.23 -1.74 12.68
N TRP A 180 -7.55 -1.35 13.75
CA TRP A 180 -7.88 -1.78 15.10
C TRP A 180 -7.88 -0.62 16.09
N VAL A 181 -8.61 -0.78 17.19
CA VAL A 181 -8.53 0.09 18.36
C VAL A 181 -8.64 -0.78 19.60
N GLY A 182 -7.69 -0.66 20.54
CA GLY A 182 -7.77 -1.37 21.83
C GLY A 182 -8.06 -2.87 21.70
N LYS A 183 -7.42 -3.57 20.75
CA LYS A 183 -7.63 -5.01 20.45
C LYS A 183 -9.01 -5.37 19.88
N GLN A 184 -9.75 -4.40 19.36
CA GLN A 184 -11.02 -4.58 18.65
C GLN A 184 -10.87 -4.21 17.17
N LYS A 185 -11.70 -4.80 16.32
CA LYS A 185 -11.74 -4.51 14.88
C LYS A 185 -12.50 -3.22 14.64
N LEU A 186 -11.97 -2.37 13.78
CA LEU A 186 -12.71 -1.30 13.14
C LEU A 186 -13.04 -1.69 11.70
N GLN A 187 -14.03 -1.02 11.11
CA GLN A 187 -14.29 -1.16 9.68
C GLN A 187 -13.00 -0.82 8.90
N PRO A 188 -12.64 -1.62 7.89
CA PRO A 188 -11.49 -1.32 7.05
C PRO A 188 -11.59 0.05 6.38
N GLN A 189 -10.45 0.68 6.16
CA GLN A 189 -10.36 1.93 5.42
C GLN A 189 -10.04 1.65 3.95
N PRO A 190 -10.72 2.31 2.99
CA PRO A 190 -10.30 2.27 1.60
C PRO A 190 -8.85 2.71 1.43
N LEU A 191 -8.08 1.95 0.64
CA LEU A 191 -6.69 2.28 0.35
C LEU A 191 -6.61 3.55 -0.52
N GLU A 192 -5.54 4.31 -0.33
CA GLU A 192 -5.19 5.39 -1.26
C GLU A 192 -4.75 4.83 -2.62
N LEU A 193 -4.87 5.60 -3.71
CA LEU A 193 -4.44 5.17 -5.05
C LEU A 193 -3.00 4.63 -5.06
N ARG A 194 -2.10 5.26 -4.31
CA ARG A 194 -0.72 4.82 -4.16
C ARG A 194 -0.64 3.43 -3.53
N GLU A 195 -1.37 3.19 -2.45
CA GLU A 195 -1.37 1.89 -1.76
C GLU A 195 -2.01 0.80 -2.61
N LEU A 196 -3.08 1.12 -3.37
CA LEU A 196 -3.65 0.20 -4.35
C LEU A 196 -2.63 -0.19 -5.42
N LEU A 197 -1.89 0.76 -6.00
CA LEU A 197 -0.85 0.45 -6.98
C LEU A 197 0.31 -0.36 -6.38
N LEU A 198 0.64 -0.15 -5.10
CA LEU A 198 1.63 -0.98 -4.41
C LEU A 198 1.09 -2.39 -4.18
N SER A 199 -0.19 -2.53 -3.87
CA SER A 199 -0.81 -3.85 -3.62
C SER A 199 -0.78 -4.76 -4.85
N THR A 200 -0.80 -4.18 -6.06
CA THR A 200 -0.71 -4.92 -7.33
C THR A 200 0.73 -5.32 -7.69
N GLN A 201 1.73 -4.79 -6.99
CA GLN A 201 3.16 -5.10 -7.20
C GLN A 201 3.68 -6.16 -6.22
N ILE A 202 2.82 -6.71 -5.36
CA ILE A 202 3.23 -7.71 -4.39
C ILE A 202 3.36 -9.05 -5.09
N ASN A 203 4.55 -9.65 -5.02
CA ASN A 203 4.73 -11.05 -5.35
C ASN A 203 4.24 -11.94 -4.18
N TRP A 204 3.01 -12.42 -4.28
CA TRP A 204 2.36 -13.23 -3.24
C TRP A 204 2.98 -14.62 -3.01
N GLN A 205 3.74 -15.12 -3.99
CA GLN A 205 4.49 -16.37 -3.86
C GLN A 205 5.82 -16.15 -3.14
N ASN A 206 6.41 -14.95 -3.26
CA ASN A 206 7.69 -14.61 -2.65
C ASN A 206 7.84 -13.11 -2.39
N PHE A 207 7.60 -12.68 -1.15
CA PHE A 207 7.73 -11.28 -0.71
C PHE A 207 9.15 -10.70 -0.71
N LYS A 208 10.13 -11.42 -1.26
CA LYS A 208 11.50 -10.93 -1.46
C LYS A 208 11.78 -10.49 -2.90
N LYS A 209 10.75 -10.48 -3.75
CA LYS A 209 10.83 -10.13 -5.17
C LYS A 209 9.85 -9.01 -5.49
N VAL A 210 10.25 -8.15 -6.41
CA VAL A 210 9.38 -7.21 -7.13
C VAL A 210 8.85 -7.92 -8.38
#